data_AF-A0A530RC19-F1
#
_entry.id   AF-A0A530RC19-F1
#
_cell.length_a   1.000
_cell.length_b   1.000
_cell.length_c   1.000
_cell.angle_alpha   90.00
_cell.angle_beta   90.00
_cell.angle_gamma   90.00
#
_symmetry.space_group_name_H-M   'P 1'
#
loop_
_entity.id
_entity.type
_entity.pdbx_description
1 polymer ?
#
loop_
_entity_poly.entity_id
_entity_poly.type
_entity_poly.pdbx_seq_one_letter_code
_entity_poly.pdbx_strand_id
1 'polypeptide(L)'
;MQRIGHSFPASVLKSIRDRKKQKAKAAPCEGTRPAGTLVASYNVHKCVGVDRKFDPERIGRVIREIAPDVIALQEADNRFGDRAGLLDLLRLELETGLVPVPVSGNGKGHGWHGNVLLFKRGIVRNVHQIKL
;
A
#
# COMPACT_ATOMS: atom_id res chain seq x y z
N MET A 1 44.69 -2.19 -10.51
CA MET A 1 43.26 -2.24 -10.96
C MET A 1 42.62 -3.49 -10.36
N GLN A 2 41.87 -3.38 -9.26
CA GLN A 2 41.14 -4.52 -8.68
C GLN A 2 39.66 -4.15 -8.58
N ARG A 3 38.82 -4.93 -9.27
CA ARG A 3 37.36 -4.83 -9.24
C ARG A 3 36.87 -5.39 -7.92
N ILE A 4 36.28 -4.55 -7.06
CA ILE A 4 35.59 -5.00 -5.85
C ILE A 4 34.24 -5.58 -6.29
N GLY A 5 34.19 -6.91 -6.42
CA GLY A 5 32.94 -7.64 -6.56
C GLY A 5 32.20 -7.61 -5.23
N HIS A 6 31.23 -6.71 -5.07
CA HIS A 6 30.33 -6.74 -3.93
C HIS A 6 29.45 -8.00 -4.04
N SER A 7 29.86 -9.08 -3.36
CA SER A 7 29.02 -10.25 -3.14
C SER A 7 27.89 -9.85 -2.20
N PHE A 8 26.65 -10.07 -2.62
CA PHE A 8 25.48 -9.78 -1.80
C PHE A 8 25.50 -10.63 -0.52
N PRO A 9 25.16 -10.07 0.66
CA PRO A 9 25.08 -10.83 1.90
C PRO A 9 24.13 -12.02 1.74
N ALA A 10 24.52 -13.18 2.28
CA ALA A 10 23.76 -14.43 2.17
C ALA A 10 22.31 -14.31 2.67
N SER A 11 22.04 -13.41 3.62
CA SER A 11 20.70 -13.09 4.12
C SER A 11 19.79 -12.49 3.03
N VAL A 12 20.32 -11.57 2.22
CA VAL A 12 19.58 -10.92 1.13
C VAL A 12 19.27 -11.94 0.04
N LEU A 13 20.25 -12.78 -0.31
CA LEU A 13 20.07 -13.86 -1.28
C LEU A 13 19.04 -14.90 -0.80
N LYS A 14 19.04 -15.21 0.50
CA LYS A 14 18.06 -16.11 1.12
C LYS A 14 16.65 -15.51 1.06
N SER A 15 16.47 -14.23 1.45
CA SER A 15 15.18 -13.55 1.37
C SER A 15 14.63 -13.45 -0.06
N ILE A 16 15.50 -13.27 -1.06
CA ILE A 16 15.08 -13.26 -2.48
C ILE A 16 14.63 -14.66 -2.93
N ARG A 17 15.33 -15.72 -2.53
CA ARG A 17 14.96 -17.11 -2.84
C ARG A 17 13.65 -17.52 -2.16
N ASP A 18 13.46 -17.13 -0.91
CA ASP A 18 12.24 -17.43 -0.16
C ASP A 18 11.02 -16.71 -0.76
N ARG A 19 11.17 -15.45 -1.21
CA ARG A 19 10.15 -14.74 -2.01
C ARG A 19 9.82 -15.45 -3.31
N LYS A 20 10.82 -15.92 -4.08
CA LYS A 20 10.57 -16.64 -5.33
C LYS A 20 9.81 -17.95 -5.09
N LYS A 21 10.13 -18.69 -4.02
CA LYS A 21 9.40 -19.90 -3.62
C LYS A 21 7.96 -19.60 -3.24
N GLN A 22 7.70 -18.50 -2.53
CA GLN A 22 6.34 -18.08 -2.20
C GLN A 22 5.55 -17.66 -3.45
N LYS A 23 6.19 -16.94 -4.38
CA LYS A 23 5.56 -16.53 -5.65
C LYS A 23 5.25 -17.71 -6.56
N ALA A 24 6.09 -18.75 -6.58
CA ALA A 24 5.84 -20.00 -7.32
C ALA A 24 4.73 -20.86 -6.70
N LYS A 25 4.39 -20.66 -5.42
CA LYS A 25 3.30 -21.38 -4.72
C LYS A 25 1.93 -20.72 -4.89
N ALA A 26 1.87 -19.52 -5.49
CA ALA A 26 0.66 -18.74 -5.70
C ALA A 26 0.15 -18.87 -7.15
N ALA A 27 0.02 -20.10 -7.65
CA ALA A 27 -0.84 -20.35 -8.81
C ALA A 27 -2.32 -20.18 -8.39
N PRO A 28 -3.22 -19.74 -9.27
CA PRO A 28 -4.59 -19.45 -8.89
C PRO A 28 -5.36 -20.76 -8.80
N CYS A 29 -5.44 -21.30 -7.58
CA CYS A 29 -6.52 -22.23 -7.23
C CYS A 29 -7.73 -21.37 -6.88
N GLU A 30 -8.89 -21.67 -7.47
CA GLU A 30 -10.18 -21.26 -6.89
C GLU A 30 -10.22 -21.80 -5.45
N GLY A 31 -9.84 -20.94 -4.52
CA GLY A 31 -9.46 -21.33 -3.18
C GLY A 31 -9.92 -20.27 -2.22
N THR A 32 -10.81 -20.66 -1.31
CA THR A 32 -11.20 -19.92 -0.12
C THR A 32 -10.01 -19.15 0.42
N ARG A 33 -10.11 -17.82 0.51
CA ARG A 33 -9.05 -16.97 1.08
C ARG A 33 -8.59 -17.62 2.39
N PRO A 34 -7.27 -17.77 2.63
CA PRO A 34 -6.78 -18.38 3.86
C PRO A 34 -7.45 -17.70 5.05
N ALA A 35 -7.98 -18.49 5.99
CA ALA A 35 -8.73 -17.97 7.12
C ALA A 35 -7.87 -16.96 7.90
N GLY A 36 -8.27 -15.69 7.88
CA GLY A 36 -7.53 -14.60 8.53
C GLY A 36 -7.81 -13.24 7.91
N THR A 37 -7.38 -12.18 8.61
CA THR A 37 -7.46 -10.80 8.11
C THR A 37 -6.21 -10.49 7.28
N LEU A 38 -6.40 -10.12 6.01
CA LEU A 38 -5.30 -9.70 5.15
C LEU A 38 -4.96 -8.23 5.41
N VAL A 39 -3.79 -8.00 5.99
CA VAL A 39 -3.24 -6.66 6.22
C VAL A 39 -2.10 -6.40 5.24
N ALA A 40 -2.14 -5.25 4.57
CA ALA A 40 -1.13 -4.84 3.61
C ALA A 40 -0.58 -3.44 3.92
N SER A 41 0.62 -3.15 3.39
CA SER A 41 1.18 -1.80 3.35
C SER A 41 1.75 -1.54 1.97
N TYR A 42 1.53 -0.33 1.45
CA TYR A 42 2.00 0.06 0.13
C TYR A 42 2.41 1.53 0.07
N ASN A 43 3.70 1.78 -0.11
CA ASN A 43 4.17 3.11 -0.48
C ASN A 43 3.91 3.32 -1.98
N VAL A 44 2.95 4.20 -2.28
CA VAL A 44 2.45 4.41 -3.64
C VAL A 44 3.35 5.37 -4.45
N HIS A 45 4.39 5.92 -3.82
CA HIS A 45 5.34 6.86 -4.40
C HIS A 45 4.65 8.00 -5.16
N LYS A 46 3.63 8.61 -4.53
CA LYS A 46 2.78 9.65 -5.13
C LYS A 46 2.15 9.25 -6.46
N CYS A 47 1.84 7.96 -6.61
CA CYS A 47 1.33 7.36 -7.84
C CYS A 47 2.26 7.49 -9.05
N VAL A 48 3.57 7.74 -8.84
CA VAL A 48 4.57 7.82 -9.91
C VAL A 48 5.29 6.48 -10.04
N GLY A 49 5.16 5.85 -11.20
CA GLY A 49 5.81 4.56 -11.47
C GLY A 49 7.29 4.68 -11.85
N VAL A 50 7.95 3.53 -12.04
CA VAL A 50 9.34 3.45 -12.56
C VAL A 50 9.48 4.03 -13.98
N ASP A 51 8.37 4.07 -14.71
CA ASP A 51 8.20 4.73 -16.01
C ASP A 51 8.06 6.26 -15.89
N ARG A 52 8.14 6.81 -14.67
CA ARG A 52 7.99 8.23 -14.34
C ARG A 52 6.63 8.82 -14.70
N LYS A 53 5.62 7.98 -14.93
CA LYS A 53 4.26 8.43 -15.21
C LYS A 53 3.44 8.46 -13.93
N PHE A 54 2.70 9.55 -13.74
CA PHE A 54 1.68 9.66 -12.70
C PHE A 54 0.42 8.91 -13.14
N ASP A 55 0.04 7.88 -12.40
CA ASP A 55 -1.07 6.97 -12.74
C ASP A 55 -1.74 6.45 -11.44
N PRO A 56 -2.67 7.20 -10.84
CA PRO A 56 -3.38 6.79 -9.63
C PRO A 56 -4.28 5.56 -9.86
N GLU A 57 -4.77 5.36 -11.08
CA GLU A 57 -5.54 4.16 -11.46
C GLU A 57 -4.70 2.88 -11.39
N ARG A 58 -3.38 2.96 -11.64
CA ARG A 58 -2.45 1.85 -11.38
C ARG A 58 -2.47 1.42 -9.92
N ILE A 59 -2.50 2.38 -9.01
CA ILE A 59 -2.54 2.11 -7.57
C ILE A 59 -3.85 1.40 -7.22
N GLY A 60 -4.99 1.91 -7.72
CA GLY A 60 -6.29 1.26 -7.55
C GLY A 60 -6.32 -0.19 -8.05
N ARG A 61 -5.74 -0.46 -9.24
CA ARG A 61 -5.60 -1.82 -9.79
C ARG A 61 -4.76 -2.73 -8.90
N VAL A 62 -3.62 -2.25 -8.38
CA VAL A 62 -2.77 -3.01 -7.46
C VAL A 62 -3.51 -3.32 -6.15
N ILE A 63 -4.23 -2.34 -5.58
CA ILE A 63 -5.03 -2.55 -4.36
C ILE A 63 -6.12 -3.61 -4.61
N ARG A 64 -6.79 -3.57 -5.76
CA ARG A 64 -7.76 -4.59 -6.17
C ARG A 64 -7.16 -5.98 -6.29
N GLU A 65 -5.96 -6.09 -6.87
CA GLU A 65 -5.25 -7.36 -7.01
C GLU A 65 -4.86 -7.95 -5.64
N ILE A 66 -4.39 -7.11 -4.72
CA ILE A 66 -4.07 -7.52 -3.34
C ILE A 66 -5.36 -7.93 -2.60
N ALA A 67 -6.47 -7.24 -2.85
CA ALA A 67 -7.76 -7.42 -2.19
C ALA A 67 -7.68 -7.45 -0.64
N PRO A 68 -7.05 -6.46 0.01
CA PRO A 68 -6.83 -6.47 1.45
C PRO A 68 -8.12 -6.24 2.24
N ASP A 69 -8.12 -6.68 3.51
CA ASP A 69 -9.13 -6.29 4.49
C ASP A 69 -8.75 -4.97 5.17
N VAL A 70 -7.45 -4.74 5.35
CA VAL A 70 -6.85 -3.50 5.87
C VAL A 70 -5.61 -3.16 5.06
N ILE A 71 -5.44 -1.91 4.65
CA ILE A 71 -4.23 -1.47 3.96
C ILE A 71 -3.76 -0.09 4.43
N ALA A 72 -2.47 0.03 4.70
CA ALA A 72 -1.79 1.30 4.94
C ALA A 72 -1.12 1.78 3.65
N LEU A 73 -1.48 2.98 3.18
CA LEU A 73 -0.85 3.64 2.04
C LEU A 73 0.11 4.74 2.53
N GLN A 74 1.30 4.80 1.95
CA GLN A 74 2.27 5.88 2.20
C GLN A 74 2.51 6.71 0.95
N GLU A 75 2.82 8.00 1.13
CA GLU A 75 2.98 8.98 0.06
C GLU A 75 1.72 9.13 -0.83
N ALA A 76 0.54 9.04 -0.22
CA ALA A 76 -0.75 9.15 -0.91
C ALA A 76 -1.19 10.60 -1.19
N ASP A 77 -0.43 11.58 -0.68
CA ASP A 77 -0.74 13.01 -0.78
C ASP A 77 0.40 13.78 -1.47
N ASN A 78 0.07 14.95 -2.01
CA ASN A 78 1.07 15.91 -2.47
C ASN A 78 1.98 16.39 -1.33
N ARG A 79 3.28 16.56 -1.62
CA ARG A 79 4.24 17.08 -0.63
C ARG A 79 4.24 18.61 -0.54
N PHE A 80 3.96 19.26 -1.65
CA PHE A 80 3.99 20.72 -1.80
C PHE A 80 2.56 21.24 -2.03
N GLY A 81 2.34 22.53 -1.78
CA GLY A 81 1.02 23.14 -1.89
C GLY A 81 0.08 22.70 -0.76
N ASP A 82 -1.19 22.51 -1.11
CA ASP A 82 -2.27 22.21 -0.16
C ASP A 82 -2.32 20.76 0.34
N ARG A 83 -1.32 19.94 -0.04
CA ARG A 83 -1.22 18.51 0.30
C ARG A 83 -2.47 17.72 -0.06
N ALA A 84 -3.12 18.08 -1.17
CA ALA A 84 -4.26 17.34 -1.69
C ALA A 84 -3.92 15.85 -1.87
N GLY A 85 -4.89 15.01 -1.53
CA GLY A 85 -4.82 13.57 -1.77
C GLY A 85 -4.75 13.23 -3.26
N LEU A 86 -3.97 12.21 -3.61
CA LEU A 86 -3.65 11.85 -5.00
C LEU A 86 -4.57 10.78 -5.58
N LEU A 87 -5.25 10.03 -4.72
CA LEU A 87 -6.15 8.94 -5.08
C LEU A 87 -7.61 9.41 -5.14
N ASP A 88 -8.42 8.75 -5.96
CA ASP A 88 -9.88 8.87 -5.87
C ASP A 88 -10.39 7.85 -4.85
N LEU A 89 -10.59 8.30 -3.61
CA LEU A 89 -11.06 7.41 -2.53
C LEU A 89 -12.50 6.94 -2.73
N LEU A 90 -13.35 7.74 -3.36
CA LEU A 90 -14.74 7.35 -3.63
C LEU A 90 -14.76 6.20 -4.63
N ARG A 91 -13.99 6.32 -5.72
CA ARG A 91 -13.84 5.24 -6.68
C ARG A 91 -13.23 4.00 -6.06
N LEU A 92 -12.20 4.16 -5.22
CA LEU A 92 -11.57 3.04 -4.52
C LEU A 92 -12.58 2.32 -3.61
N GLU A 93 -13.40 3.06 -2.87
CA GLU A 93 -14.48 2.51 -2.04
C GLU A 93 -15.49 1.73 -2.89
N LEU A 94 -15.96 2.29 -4.01
CA LEU A 94 -16.90 1.61 -4.90
C LEU A 94 -16.31 0.32 -5.50
N GLU A 95 -15.04 0.33 -5.89
CA GLU A 95 -14.38 -0.80 -6.56
C GLU A 95 -13.90 -1.90 -5.58
N THR A 96 -13.57 -1.55 -4.35
CA THR A 96 -12.92 -2.46 -3.40
C THR A 96 -13.68 -2.63 -2.08
N GLY A 97 -14.58 -1.72 -1.72
CA GLY A 97 -15.20 -1.63 -0.40
C GLY A 97 -14.28 -1.07 0.69
N LEU A 98 -13.07 -0.61 0.34
CA LEU A 98 -12.14 -0.01 1.30
C LEU A 98 -12.52 1.44 1.59
N VAL A 99 -12.73 1.75 2.87
CA VAL A 99 -13.04 3.09 3.35
C VAL A 99 -11.89 3.64 4.21
N PRO A 100 -11.63 4.96 4.18
CA PRO A 100 -10.59 5.57 5.00
C PRO A 100 -10.95 5.59 6.48
N VAL A 101 -9.94 5.32 7.31
CA VAL A 101 -10.02 5.58 8.75
C VAL A 101 -10.08 7.10 8.95
N PRO A 102 -11.11 7.60 9.65
CA PRO A 102 -11.26 9.04 9.88
C PRO A 102 -10.14 9.53 10.81
N VAL A 103 -9.37 10.51 10.34
CA VAL A 103 -8.31 11.17 11.11
C VAL A 103 -8.56 12.67 11.13
N SER A 104 -8.17 13.34 12.21
CA SER A 104 -8.30 14.80 12.34
C SER A 104 -7.10 15.52 11.71
N GLY A 105 -7.33 16.74 11.22
CA GLY A 105 -6.25 17.65 10.78
C GLY A 105 -5.58 17.27 9.46
N ASN A 106 -6.27 16.53 8.60
CA ASN A 106 -5.81 16.09 7.27
C ASN A 106 -5.98 17.15 6.17
N GLY A 107 -6.75 18.21 6.40
CA GLY A 107 -6.96 19.27 5.40
C GLY A 107 -7.56 18.71 4.12
N LYS A 108 -6.86 18.85 2.98
CA LYS A 108 -7.25 18.25 1.70
C LYS A 108 -6.58 16.89 1.42
N GLY A 109 -5.73 16.41 2.32
CA GLY A 109 -5.05 15.14 2.20
C GLY A 109 -5.96 13.96 2.57
N HIS A 110 -5.59 12.77 2.13
CA HIS A 110 -6.37 11.55 2.38
C HIS A 110 -6.24 11.05 3.82
N GLY A 111 -5.19 11.45 4.54
CA GLY A 111 -4.97 11.04 5.91
C GLY A 111 -3.94 11.91 6.63
N TRP A 112 -3.02 11.29 7.37
CA TRP A 112 -2.11 11.99 8.26
C TRP A 112 -0.67 11.94 7.75
N HIS A 113 -0.09 13.10 7.45
CA HIS A 113 1.27 13.26 6.91
C HIS A 113 1.56 12.40 5.65
N GLY A 114 0.61 12.30 4.73
CA GLY A 114 0.76 11.49 3.51
C GLY A 114 0.49 9.99 3.71
N ASN A 115 0.01 9.59 4.89
CA ASN A 115 -0.35 8.22 5.21
C ASN A 115 -1.86 8.08 5.32
N VAL A 116 -2.39 6.99 4.77
CA VAL A 116 -3.82 6.67 4.79
C VAL A 116 -3.98 5.25 5.27
N LEU A 117 -4.89 5.02 6.20
CA LEU A 117 -5.30 3.68 6.59
C LEU A 117 -6.69 3.43 6.02
N LEU A 118 -6.86 2.34 5.29
CA LEU A 118 -8.12 1.94 4.69
C LEU A 118 -8.54 0.57 5.25
N PHE A 119 -9.84 0.34 5.40
CA PHE A 119 -10.38 -0.93 5.87
C PHE A 119 -11.67 -1.30 5.12
N LYS A 120 -11.94 -2.60 4.94
CA LYS A 120 -13.02 -3.09 4.07
C LYS A 120 -14.33 -3.38 4.82
N ARG A 121 -14.21 -4.02 5.98
CA ARG A 121 -15.36 -4.45 6.79
C ARG A 121 -15.02 -4.21 8.25
N GLY A 122 -15.83 -3.40 8.93
CA GLY A 122 -15.63 -3.11 10.34
C GLY A 122 -16.14 -1.74 10.75
N ILE A 123 -15.90 -1.40 12.01
CA ILE A 123 -16.22 -0.09 12.57
C ILE A 123 -14.97 0.40 13.30
N VAL A 124 -14.56 1.63 13.01
CA VAL A 124 -13.49 2.29 13.76
C VAL A 124 -14.06 2.77 15.09
N ARG A 125 -13.55 2.20 16.20
CA ARG A 125 -13.98 2.57 17.56
C ARG A 125 -13.17 3.71 18.15
N ASN A 126 -11.87 3.74 17.89
CA ASN A 126 -10.98 4.74 18.44
C ASN A 126 -9.78 4.98 17.49
N VAL A 127 -9.32 6.22 17.41
CA VAL A 127 -8.20 6.67 16.58
C VAL A 127 -7.31 7.56 17.43
N HIS A 128 -6.05 7.16 17.60
CA HIS A 128 -5.06 7.95 18.34
C HIS A 128 -3.93 8.36 17.40
N GLN A 129 -3.77 9.66 17.17
CA GLN A 129 -2.65 10.20 16.42
C GLN A 129 -1.47 10.42 17.37
N ILE A 130 -0.39 9.65 17.18
CA ILE A 130 0.81 9.75 18.00
C ILE A 130 1.78 10.71 17.32
N LYS A 131 2.03 11.86 17.94
CA LYS A 131 3.15 12.72 17.56
C LYS A 131 4.42 12.14 18.18
N LEU A 132 5.37 11.74 17.33
CA LEU A 132 6.71 11.29 17.72
C LEU A 132 7.65 12.48 17.88
#